data_AF-A0A9W9BWR9-F1
#
_entry.id   AF-A0A9W9BWR9-F1
#
_cell.length_a   1.000
_cell.length_b   1.000
_cell.length_c   1.000
_cell.angle_alpha   90.00
_cell.angle_beta   90.00
_cell.angle_gamma   90.00
#
_symmetry.space_group_name_H-M   'P 1'
#
loop_
_entity.id
_entity.type
_entity.pdbx_description
1 polymer ?
#
loop_
_entity_poly.entity_id
_entity_poly.type
_entity_poly.pdbx_seq_one_letter_code
_entity_poly.pdbx_strand_id
1 'polypeptide(L)'
;MKRMSRRSALTSEERFDFTSSVKCLMSLPPQTPKSVGPGVTSRYEDFTAVHINATLLIHVNGVFLGWHRHFLHLFQEALTDECGFKGTIPY
;
A
#
# COMPACT_ATOMS: atom_id res chain seq x y z
N MET A 1 -12.99 7.57 9.43
CA MET A 1 -11.56 7.23 9.27
C MET A 1 -10.99 6.89 10.64
N LYS A 2 -10.32 5.73 10.79
CA LYS A 2 -9.56 5.41 12.02
C LYS A 2 -8.36 6.38 12.11
N ARG A 3 -8.01 6.80 13.33
CA ARG A 3 -6.89 7.72 13.58
C ARG A 3 -5.57 6.98 13.34
N MET A 4 -4.69 7.53 12.51
CA MET A 4 -3.33 7.00 12.33
C MET A 4 -2.49 7.25 13.59
N SER A 5 -1.58 6.33 13.88
CA SER A 5 -0.66 6.40 15.04
C SER A 5 0.79 6.50 14.56
N ARG A 6 1.62 7.21 15.33
CA ARG A 6 3.07 7.25 15.10
C ARG A 6 3.61 5.83 15.22
N ARG A 7 4.56 5.45 14.37
CA ARG A 7 5.22 4.13 14.47
C ARG A 7 5.84 3.86 15.85
N SER A 8 6.36 4.89 16.51
CA SER A 8 6.96 4.77 17.86
C SER A 8 5.93 4.55 18.98
N ALA A 9 4.65 4.87 18.73
CA ALA A 9 3.56 4.70 19.70
C ALA A 9 2.88 3.34 19.59
N LEU A 10 3.20 2.54 18.57
CA LEU A 10 2.63 1.20 18.38
C LEU A 10 3.18 0.20 19.42
N THR A 11 2.37 -0.78 19.81
CA THR A 11 2.86 -1.94 20.56
C THR A 11 3.74 -2.84 19.67
N SER A 12 4.40 -3.83 20.26
CA SER A 12 5.18 -4.80 19.48
C SER A 12 4.29 -5.63 18.57
N GLU A 13 3.10 -5.98 19.02
CA GLU A 13 2.08 -6.73 18.29
C GLU A 13 1.55 -5.91 17.10
N GLU A 14 1.26 -4.62 17.28
CA GLU A 14 0.80 -3.75 16.20
C GLU A 14 1.88 -3.53 15.12
N ARG A 15 3.15 -3.37 15.53
CA ARG A 15 4.28 -3.31 14.58
C ARG A 15 4.43 -4.62 13.81
N PHE A 16 4.27 -5.75 14.49
CA PHE A 16 4.33 -7.07 13.88
C PHE A 16 3.16 -7.29 12.92
N ASP A 17 1.93 -6.93 13.29
CA ASP A 17 0.72 -7.03 12.45
C ASP A 17 0.90 -6.24 11.14
N PHE A 18 1.36 -4.98 11.22
CA PHE A 18 1.64 -4.19 10.03
C PHE A 18 2.73 -4.81 9.15
N THR A 19 3.86 -5.18 9.75
CA THR A 19 5.01 -5.72 8.98
C THR A 19 4.68 -7.06 8.33
N SER A 20 3.97 -7.94 9.03
CA SER A 20 3.56 -9.26 8.51
C SER A 20 2.51 -9.11 7.40
N SER A 21 1.57 -8.17 7.53
CA SER A 21 0.58 -7.87 6.48
C SER A 21 1.24 -7.33 5.20
N VAL A 22 2.25 -6.45 5.32
CA VAL A 22 3.02 -5.97 4.15
C VAL A 22 3.78 -7.12 3.49
N LYS A 23 4.43 -8.00 4.27
CA LYS A 23 5.10 -9.19 3.74
C LYS A 23 4.12 -10.15 3.04
N CYS A 24 2.90 -10.28 3.57
CA CYS A 24 1.83 -11.03 2.91
C CYS A 24 1.52 -10.44 1.53
N LEU A 25 1.34 -9.11 1.39
CA LEU A 25 1.13 -8.49 0.07
C LEU A 25 2.31 -8.73 -0.90
N MET A 26 3.54 -8.81 -0.39
CA MET A 26 4.71 -9.14 -1.21
C MET A 26 4.73 -10.62 -1.66
N SER A 27 3.98 -11.51 -1.01
CA SER A 27 3.84 -12.92 -1.40
C SER A 27 2.62 -13.24 -2.28
N LEU A 28 1.62 -12.36 -2.29
CA LEU A 28 0.40 -12.58 -3.08
C LEU A 28 0.65 -12.34 -4.58
N PRO A 29 0.00 -13.10 -5.47
CA PRO A 29 0.18 -12.95 -6.92
C PRO A 29 -0.32 -11.59 -7.43
N PRO A 30 0.33 -10.99 -8.44
CA PRO A 30 -0.03 -9.66 -8.92
C PRO A 30 -1.37 -9.67 -9.68
N GLN A 31 -2.03 -8.51 -9.72
CA GLN A 31 -3.22 -8.26 -10.52
C GLN A 31 -2.89 -7.55 -11.85
N THR A 32 -1.78 -6.83 -11.93
CA THR A 32 -1.36 -6.15 -13.16
C THR A 32 -1.08 -7.18 -14.27
N PRO A 33 -1.73 -7.06 -15.44
CA PRO A 33 -1.45 -7.95 -16.56
C PRO A 33 0.02 -7.88 -16.98
N LYS A 34 0.62 -9.02 -17.32
CA LYS A 34 2.02 -9.08 -17.76
C LYS A 34 2.31 -8.27 -19.03
N SER A 35 1.30 -7.99 -19.86
CA SER A 35 1.41 -7.09 -21.01
C SER A 35 1.61 -5.62 -20.61
N VAL A 36 1.17 -5.24 -19.41
CA VAL A 36 1.30 -3.88 -18.86
C VAL A 36 2.54 -3.79 -17.97
N GLY A 37 2.76 -4.78 -17.10
CA GLY A 37 3.88 -4.83 -16.17
C GLY A 37 4.57 -6.20 -16.17
N PRO A 38 5.47 -6.48 -17.14
CA PRO A 38 6.14 -7.78 -17.22
C PRO A 38 6.91 -8.14 -15.93
N GLY A 39 7.55 -7.13 -15.33
CA GLY A 39 8.35 -7.23 -14.11
C GLY A 39 7.55 -7.21 -12.80
N VAL A 40 6.22 -7.10 -12.85
CA VAL A 40 5.37 -7.08 -11.64
C VAL A 40 5.08 -8.52 -11.22
N THR A 41 5.55 -8.92 -10.04
CA THR A 41 5.55 -10.29 -9.52
C THR A 41 4.76 -10.47 -8.23
N SER A 42 4.31 -9.38 -7.59
CA SER A 42 3.49 -9.45 -6.38
C SER A 42 2.41 -8.38 -6.33
N ARG A 43 1.42 -8.56 -5.45
CA ARG A 43 0.41 -7.52 -5.14
C ARG A 43 1.04 -6.22 -4.67
N TYR A 44 2.10 -6.29 -3.87
CA TYR A 44 2.86 -5.11 -3.45
C TYR A 44 3.46 -4.36 -4.65
N GLU A 45 3.97 -5.10 -5.64
CA GLU A 45 4.54 -4.51 -6.84
C GLU A 45 3.48 -3.89 -7.76
N ASP A 46 2.19 -4.28 -7.69
CA ASP A 46 1.11 -3.57 -8.41
C ASP A 46 0.99 -2.11 -7.96
N PHE A 47 1.05 -1.87 -6.64
CA PHE A 47 1.06 -0.51 -6.07
C PHE A 47 2.30 0.27 -6.48
N THR A 48 3.45 -0.39 -6.53
CA THR A 48 4.70 0.21 -7.01
C THR A 48 4.60 0.58 -8.50
N ALA A 49 4.07 -0.33 -9.32
CA ALA A 49 3.95 -0.15 -10.76
C ALA A 49 3.02 1.01 -11.12
N VAL A 50 1.85 1.11 -10.48
CA VAL A 50 0.93 2.23 -10.75
C VAL A 50 1.52 3.58 -10.33
N HIS A 51 2.26 3.62 -9.21
CA HIS A 51 2.95 4.83 -8.76
C HIS A 51 4.05 5.25 -9.76
N ILE A 52 4.86 4.30 -10.25
CA ILE A 52 5.87 4.55 -11.28
C ILE A 52 5.20 5.08 -12.55
N ASN A 53 4.18 4.38 -13.05
CA ASN A 53 3.51 4.73 -14.30
C ASN A 53 2.84 6.12 -14.25
N ALA A 54 2.30 6.49 -13.08
CA ALA A 54 1.62 7.77 -12.90
C ALA A 54 2.53 8.92 -12.44
N THR A 55 3.83 8.68 -12.19
CA THR A 55 4.72 9.62 -11.48
C THR A 55 4.68 11.05 -12.04
N LEU A 56 4.70 11.24 -13.36
CA LEU A 56 4.69 12.56 -14.00
C LEU A 56 3.34 13.29 -13.89
N LEU A 57 2.27 12.57 -13.55
CA LEU A 57 0.90 13.08 -13.45
C LEU A 57 0.43 13.24 -12.01
N ILE A 58 1.20 12.80 -11.02
CA ILE A 58 0.78 12.79 -9.61
C ILE A 58 1.68 13.64 -8.69
N HIS A 59 2.81 14.15 -9.17
CA HIS A 59 3.74 14.96 -8.38
C HIS A 59 3.78 16.42 -8.83
N VAL A 60 4.03 17.33 -7.88
CA VAL A 60 4.20 18.77 -8.11
C VAL A 60 3.01 19.39 -8.86
N ASN A 61 1.79 18.97 -8.49
CA ASN A 61 0.55 19.41 -9.14
C ASN A 61 -0.64 19.38 -8.17
N GLY A 62 -1.81 19.80 -8.65
CA GLY A 62 -3.03 19.90 -7.84
C GLY A 62 -3.62 18.58 -7.36
N VAL A 63 -3.29 17.45 -8.00
CA VAL A 63 -3.83 16.13 -7.60
C VAL A 63 -2.98 15.41 -6.57
N PHE A 64 -1.74 15.85 -6.34
CA PHE A 64 -0.75 15.20 -5.48
C PHE A 64 -1.33 14.70 -4.15
N LEU A 65 -1.93 15.59 -3.35
CA LEU A 65 -2.44 15.23 -2.03
C LEU A 65 -3.64 14.28 -2.09
N GLY A 66 -4.55 14.48 -3.06
CA GLY A 66 -5.73 13.65 -3.24
C GLY A 66 -5.36 12.24 -3.70
N TRP A 67 -4.47 12.14 -4.69
CA TRP A 67 -4.00 10.89 -5.25
C TRP A 67 -3.28 10.05 -4.19
N HIS A 68 -2.33 10.62 -3.44
CA HIS A 68 -1.59 9.88 -2.42
C HIS A 68 -2.47 9.45 -1.24
N ARG A 69 -3.44 10.28 -0.83
CA ARG A 69 -4.43 9.88 0.19
C ARG A 69 -5.26 8.69 -0.28
N HIS A 70 -5.72 8.70 -1.53
CA HIS A 70 -6.50 7.59 -2.09
C HIS A 70 -5.64 6.34 -2.30
N PHE A 71 -4.40 6.50 -2.76
CA PHE A 71 -3.44 5.42 -2.92
C PHE A 71 -3.18 4.68 -1.60
N LEU A 72 -2.92 5.43 -0.51
CA LEU A 72 -2.75 4.83 0.83
C LEU A 72 -4.04 4.20 1.37
N HIS A 73 -5.20 4.74 1.02
CA HIS A 73 -6.48 4.14 1.39
C HIS A 73 -6.65 2.76 0.74
N LEU A 74 -6.42 2.65 -0.58
CA LEU A 74 -6.48 1.38 -1.30
C LEU A 74 -5.40 0.40 -0.82
N PHE A 75 -4.21 0.90 -0.48
CA PHE A 75 -3.16 0.05 0.10
C PHE A 75 -3.58 -0.51 1.46
N GLN A 76 -4.25 0.29 2.31
CA GLN A 76 -4.78 -0.20 3.57
C GLN A 76 -5.90 -1.23 3.37
N GLU A 77 -6.80 -1.00 2.40
CA GLU A 77 -7.84 -1.96 2.06
C GLU A 77 -7.23 -3.29 1.60
N ALA A 78 -6.22 -3.26 0.72
CA ALA A 78 -5.51 -4.48 0.33
C ALA A 78 -4.85 -5.20 1.53
N LEU A 79 -4.23 -4.45 2.45
CA LEU A 79 -3.69 -5.04 3.69
C LEU A 79 -4.78 -5.69 4.54
N THR A 80 -5.95 -5.07 4.66
CA THR A 80 -7.06 -5.56 5.49
C THR A 80 -7.78 -6.74 4.84
N ASP A 81 -8.16 -6.63 3.57
CA ASP A 81 -9.02 -7.58 2.88
C ASP A 81 -8.23 -8.79 2.36
N GLU A 82 -7.00 -8.58 1.90
CA GLU A 82 -6.17 -9.66 1.32
C GLU A 82 -5.22 -10.28 2.35
N CYS A 83 -4.84 -9.55 3.41
CA CYS A 83 -3.83 -9.98 4.39
C CYS A 83 -4.28 -9.91 5.86
N GLY A 84 -5.53 -9.52 6.14
CA GLY A 84 -6.09 -9.57 7.49
C GLY A 84 -5.59 -8.48 8.45
N PHE A 85 -4.95 -7.42 7.95
CA PHE A 85 -4.47 -6.29 8.77
C PHE A 85 -5.63 -5.62 9.51
N LYS A 86 -5.51 -5.48 10.84
CA LYS A 86 -6.60 -4.94 11.69
C LYS A 86 -6.40 -3.49 12.10
N GLY A 87 -5.16 -3.01 11.96
CA GLY A 87 -4.73 -1.69 12.40
C GLY A 87 -5.09 -0.56 11.44
N THR A 88 -4.26 0.47 11.46
CA THR A 88 -4.26 1.59 10.51
C THR A 88 -2.80 1.83 10.14
N ILE A 89 -2.54 2.19 8.87
CA ILE A 89 -1.16 2.42 8.40
C ILE A 89 -0.48 3.44 9.34
N PRO A 90 0.70 3.13 9.90
CA PRO A 90 1.42 4.05 10.77
C PRO A 90 2.09 5.19 9.98
N TYR A 91 2.41 6.27 10.68
CA TYR A 91 3.20 7.39 10.16
C TYR A 91 4.46 7.68 10.99
#